data_AF-A0A6I7QEA1-F1
#
_entry.id   AF-A0A6I7QEA1-F1
#
_cell.length_a   1.000
_cell.length_b   1.000
_cell.length_c   1.000
_cell.angle_alpha   90.00
_cell.angle_beta   90.00
_cell.angle_gamma   90.00
#
_symmetry.space_group_name_H-M   'P 1'
#
loop_
_entity.id
_entity.type
_entity.pdbx_description
1 polymer ?
#
loop_
_entity_poly.entity_id
_entity_poly.type
_entity_poly.pdbx_seq_one_letter_code
_entity_poly.pdbx_strand_id
1 'polypeptide(L)'
;MHTRDRTVDKALQEGLNKEFPKSVTDWHYLRHRTSGNTTWIELHFVFSDDISLKETHDDATVLEWRMIDSLNTDAVITVHLKPYDAHDEAHEILEGANKK
;
A
#
# COMPACT_ATOMS: atom_id res chain seq x y z
N MET A 1 -8.82 -2.29 22.26
CA MET A 1 -7.86 -2.07 21.16
C MET A 1 -8.23 -3.06 20.06
N HIS A 2 -8.62 -2.58 18.87
CA HIS A 2 -8.85 -3.47 17.74
C HIS A 2 -7.49 -4.01 17.29
N THR A 3 -7.17 -5.24 17.68
CA THR A 3 -5.92 -5.88 17.28
C THR A 3 -5.96 -6.14 15.77
N ARG A 4 -4.83 -5.91 15.08
CA ARG A 4 -4.65 -6.23 13.66
C ARG A 4 -5.05 -7.68 13.41
N ASP A 5 -6.00 -7.91 12.51
CA ASP A 5 -6.41 -9.27 12.13
C ASP A 5 -5.23 -9.95 11.42
N ARG A 6 -4.64 -10.96 12.06
CA ARG A 6 -3.44 -11.64 11.57
C ARG A 6 -3.69 -12.45 10.30
N THR A 7 -4.92 -12.91 10.08
CA THR A 7 -5.28 -13.70 8.91
C THR A 7 -5.37 -12.81 7.69
N VAL A 8 -6.13 -11.71 7.81
CA VAL A 8 -6.21 -10.67 6.76
C VAL A 8 -4.82 -10.12 6.48
N ASP A 9 -4.04 -9.89 7.53
CA ASP A 9 -2.70 -9.35 7.39
C ASP A 9 -1.76 -10.23 6.57
N LYS A 10 -1.75 -11.52 6.90
CA LYS A 10 -0.93 -12.50 6.20
C LYS A 10 -1.34 -12.60 4.74
N ALA A 11 -2.64 -12.61 4.44
CA ALA A 11 -3.15 -12.66 3.08
C ALA A 11 -2.70 -11.46 2.24
N LEU A 12 -2.80 -10.24 2.79
CA LEU A 12 -2.33 -9.02 2.13
C LEU A 12 -0.83 -9.05 1.85
N GLN A 13 -0.03 -9.46 2.82
CA GLN A 13 1.42 -9.61 2.64
C GLN A 13 1.76 -10.67 1.58
N GLU A 14 1.05 -11.79 1.54
CA GLU A 14 1.23 -12.82 0.50
C GLU A 14 0.83 -12.32 -0.90
N GLY A 15 -0.23 -11.50 -1.00
CA GLY A 15 -0.63 -10.85 -2.25
C GLY A 15 0.43 -9.86 -2.78
N LEU A 16 1.05 -9.11 -1.87
CA LEU A 16 2.08 -8.11 -2.17
C LEU A 16 3.45 -8.73 -2.45
N ASN A 17 3.88 -9.75 -1.70
CA ASN A 17 5.22 -10.36 -1.82
C ASN A 17 5.41 -11.26 -3.06
N LYS A 18 4.43 -11.32 -3.96
CA LYS A 18 4.60 -11.89 -5.30
C LYS A 18 5.56 -11.01 -6.11
N GLU A 19 6.09 -11.52 -7.23
CA GLU A 19 6.98 -10.75 -8.11
C GLU A 19 6.35 -9.40 -8.47
N PHE A 20 7.02 -8.31 -8.07
CA PHE A 20 6.55 -6.95 -8.32
C PHE A 20 6.59 -6.64 -9.82
N PRO A 21 5.68 -5.78 -10.31
CA PRO A 21 5.93 -5.07 -11.56
C PRO A 21 7.31 -4.41 -11.53
N LYS A 22 8.00 -4.34 -12.67
CA LYS A 22 9.40 -3.87 -12.75
C LYS A 22 9.64 -2.49 -12.16
N SER A 23 8.60 -1.66 -12.15
CA SER A 23 8.61 -0.28 -11.69
C SER A 23 8.54 -0.12 -10.18
N VAL A 24 7.98 -1.10 -9.46
CA VAL A 24 7.76 -1.05 -8.02
C VAL A 24 8.98 -1.63 -7.33
N THR A 25 9.60 -0.83 -6.46
CA THR A 25 10.82 -1.21 -5.75
C THR A 25 10.53 -1.67 -4.32
N ASP A 26 9.50 -1.13 -3.68
CA ASP A 26 9.14 -1.47 -2.29
C ASP A 26 7.70 -1.06 -1.93
N TRP A 27 7.22 -1.49 -0.76
CA TRP A 27 5.98 -1.03 -0.13
C TRP A 27 6.13 -0.93 1.40
N HIS A 28 5.41 0.00 2.01
CA HIS A 28 5.51 0.19 3.46
C HIS A 28 4.27 0.85 4.08
N TYR A 29 4.23 0.88 5.41
CA TYR A 29 3.12 1.40 6.22
C TYR A 29 1.75 0.78 5.93
N LEU A 30 1.70 -0.51 5.56
CA LEU A 30 0.47 -1.26 5.41
C LEU A 30 -0.36 -1.20 6.69
N ARG A 31 -1.53 -0.58 6.56
CA ARG A 31 -2.56 -0.44 7.59
C ARG A 31 -3.85 -1.00 7.04
N HIS A 32 -4.58 -1.72 7.88
CA HIS A 32 -5.92 -2.18 7.51
C HIS A 32 -6.86 -2.23 8.71
N ARG A 33 -8.15 -2.16 8.39
CA ARG A 33 -9.25 -2.42 9.33
C ARG A 33 -10.40 -3.09 8.60
N THR A 34 -11.05 -4.05 9.25
CA THR A 34 -12.26 -4.66 8.72
C THR A 34 -13.49 -4.14 9.47
N SER A 35 -14.53 -3.76 8.72
CA SER A 35 -15.81 -3.33 9.25
C SER A 35 -16.93 -3.96 8.42
N GLY A 36 -17.75 -4.80 9.07
CA GLY A 36 -18.70 -5.65 8.33
C GLY A 36 -17.95 -6.59 7.39
N ASN A 37 -18.37 -6.65 6.13
CA ASN A 37 -17.74 -7.45 5.08
C ASN A 37 -16.66 -6.68 4.30
N THR A 38 -16.26 -5.48 4.73
CA THR A 38 -15.32 -4.64 3.97
C THR A 38 -14.01 -4.43 4.74
N THR A 39 -12.90 -4.72 4.08
CA THR A 39 -11.55 -4.44 4.55
C THR A 39 -11.04 -3.16 3.90
N TRP A 40 -10.72 -2.17 4.73
CA TRP A 40 -10.14 -0.89 4.32
C TRP A 40 -8.63 -0.99 4.45
N ILE A 41 -7.90 -0.65 3.39
CA ILE A 41 -6.45 -0.85 3.28
C ILE A 41 -5.80 0.47 2.89
N GLU A 42 -4.71 0.82 3.56
CA GLU A 42 -3.88 1.99 3.25
C GLU A 42 -2.40 1.56 3.26
N LEU A 43 -1.64 1.96 2.25
CA LEU A 43 -0.20 1.70 2.16
C LEU A 43 0.48 2.66 1.19
N HIS A 44 1.81 2.65 1.21
CA HIS A 44 2.62 3.36 0.23
C HIS A 44 3.35 2.37 -0.67
N PHE A 45 3.40 2.70 -1.96
CA PHE A 45 4.23 2.03 -2.96
C PHE A 45 5.37 2.94 -3.38
N VAL A 46 6.56 2.36 -3.47
CA VAL A 46 7.77 3.04 -3.92
C VAL A 46 8.08 2.61 -5.35
N PHE A 47 8.31 3.58 -6.21
CA PHE A 47 8.56 3.38 -7.63
C PHE A 47 9.91 3.97 -8.03
N SER A 48 10.45 3.47 -9.14
CA SER A 48 11.63 4.07 -9.80
C SER A 48 11.35 5.52 -10.19
N ASP A 49 12.33 6.42 -10.13
CA ASP A 49 12.10 7.85 -10.35
C ASP A 49 11.78 8.22 -11.82
N ASP A 50 12.28 7.43 -12.78
CA ASP A 50 12.16 7.70 -14.22
C ASP A 50 10.87 7.15 -14.87
N ILE A 51 9.84 6.87 -14.07
CA ILE A 51 8.57 6.31 -14.55
C ILE A 51 7.49 7.39 -14.75
N SER A 52 6.64 7.23 -15.77
CA SER A 52 5.49 8.11 -15.92
C SER A 52 4.43 7.84 -14.84
N LEU A 53 3.75 8.89 -14.38
CA LEU A 53 2.63 8.78 -13.43
C LEU A 53 1.56 7.78 -13.91
N LYS A 54 1.35 7.68 -15.23
CA LYS A 54 0.41 6.72 -15.81
C LYS A 54 0.86 5.28 -15.56
N GLU A 55 2.12 4.95 -15.84
CA GLU A 55 2.65 3.61 -15.60
C GLU A 55 2.67 3.28 -14.10
N THR A 56 3.04 4.25 -13.24
CA THR A 56 2.95 4.12 -11.78
C THR A 56 1.54 3.74 -11.34
N HIS A 57 0.52 4.41 -11.88
CA HIS A 57 -0.88 4.13 -11.57
C HIS A 57 -1.32 2.76 -12.08
N ASP A 58 -0.94 2.39 -13.30
CA ASP A 58 -1.29 1.09 -13.90
C ASP A 58 -0.69 -0.06 -13.08
N ASP A 59 0.58 0.05 -12.67
CA ASP A 59 1.24 -0.95 -11.85
C ASP A 59 0.69 -1.01 -10.42
N ALA A 60 0.33 0.13 -9.83
CA ALA A 60 -0.39 0.18 -8.56
C ALA A 60 -1.74 -0.55 -8.65
N THR A 61 -2.48 -0.37 -9.75
CA THR A 61 -3.77 -1.04 -9.99
C THR A 61 -3.61 -2.57 -10.02
N VAL A 62 -2.51 -3.08 -10.58
CA VAL A 62 -2.21 -4.52 -10.57
C VAL A 62 -1.97 -5.03 -9.14
N LEU A 63 -1.27 -4.26 -8.31
CA LEU A 63 -1.04 -4.63 -6.90
C LEU A 63 -2.32 -4.55 -6.07
N GLU A 64 -3.17 -3.56 -6.31
CA GLU A 64 -4.51 -3.47 -5.72
C GLU A 64 -5.34 -4.69 -6.05
N TRP A 65 -5.38 -5.09 -7.33
CA TRP A 65 -6.07 -6.30 -7.76
C TRP A 65 -5.57 -7.55 -7.02
N ARG A 66 -4.25 -7.71 -6.84
CA ARG A 66 -3.67 -8.85 -6.10
C ARG A 66 -4.08 -8.85 -4.63
N MET A 67 -4.15 -7.68 -3.99
CA MET A 67 -4.63 -7.57 -2.62
C MET A 67 -6.11 -7.94 -2.53
N ILE A 68 -6.94 -7.48 -3.46
CA ILE A 68 -8.37 -7.83 -3.53
C ILE A 68 -8.53 -9.35 -3.69
N ASP A 69 -7.80 -9.96 -4.62
CA ASP A 69 -7.84 -11.41 -4.90
C ASP A 69 -7.37 -12.27 -3.70
N SER A 70 -6.55 -11.71 -2.80
CA SER A 70 -6.09 -12.40 -1.59
C SER A 70 -7.13 -12.45 -0.46
N LEU A 71 -8.21 -11.66 -0.57
CA LEU A 71 -9.19 -11.49 0.49
C LEU A 71 -10.51 -12.20 0.19
N ASN A 72 -11.19 -12.61 1.26
CA ASN A 72 -12.57 -13.14 1.20
C ASN A 72 -13.63 -12.07 1.51
N THR A 73 -13.23 -10.80 1.54
CA THR A 73 -14.05 -9.63 1.88
C THR A 73 -14.05 -8.65 0.72
N ASP A 74 -15.00 -7.73 0.71
CA ASP A 74 -14.88 -6.54 -0.14
C ASP A 74 -13.67 -5.72 0.33
N ALA A 75 -13.01 -5.03 -0.59
CA ALA A 75 -11.84 -4.22 -0.27
C ALA A 75 -11.97 -2.80 -0.81
N VAL A 76 -11.56 -1.84 0.03
CA VAL A 76 -11.38 -0.44 -0.36
C VAL A 76 -9.92 -0.08 -0.07
N ILE A 77 -9.19 0.30 -1.12
CA ILE A 77 -7.74 0.47 -1.06
C ILE A 77 -7.39 1.92 -1.40
N THR A 78 -6.55 2.53 -0.56
CA THR A 78 -5.94 3.82 -0.82
C THR A 78 -4.42 3.63 -0.83
N VAL A 79 -3.79 3.94 -1.96
CA VAL A 79 -2.34 3.90 -2.12
C VAL A 79 -1.78 5.31 -2.19
N HIS A 80 -0.62 5.54 -1.59
CA HIS A 80 0.21 6.69 -1.95
C HIS A 80 1.37 6.21 -2.81
N LEU A 81 1.49 6.79 -4.00
CA LEU A 81 2.56 6.49 -4.94
C LEU A 81 3.74 7.42 -4.64
N LYS A 82 4.92 6.85 -4.47
CA LYS A 82 6.13 7.59 -4.11
C LYS A 82 7.28 7.32 -5.08
N PRO A 83 8.03 8.35 -5.49
CA PRO A 83 9.35 8.16 -6.09
C PRO A 83 10.33 7.59 -5.05
N TYR A 84 11.39 6.93 -5.53
CA TYR A 84 12.42 6.30 -4.69
C TYR A 84 13.29 7.36 -4.02
N ASP A 85 13.78 8.34 -4.78
CA ASP A 85 14.72 9.36 -4.27
C ASP A 85 14.08 10.27 -3.21
N ALA A 86 12.77 10.56 -3.31
CA ALA A 86 12.08 11.41 -2.33
C ALA A 86 11.34 10.62 -1.23
N HIS A 87 11.54 9.31 -1.17
CA HIS A 87 10.73 8.41 -0.34
C HIS A 87 10.77 8.74 1.16
N ASP A 88 11.98 8.97 1.70
CA ASP A 88 12.22 9.27 3.12
C ASP A 88 12.15 10.78 3.40
N GLU A 89 12.82 11.59 2.57
CA GLU A 89 12.92 13.05 2.77
C GLU A 89 11.55 13.76 2.70
N ALA A 90 10.62 13.29 1.86
CA ALA A 90 9.31 13.93 1.71
C ALA A 90 8.43 13.82 2.97
N HIS A 91 8.76 12.91 3.89
CA HIS A 91 7.97 12.67 5.10
C HIS A 91 8.47 13.44 6.31
N GLU A 92 9.71 13.92 6.29
CA GLU A 92 10.30 14.66 7.41
C GLU A 92 9.48 15.92 7.76
N ILE A 93 8.90 16.57 6.75
CA ILE A 93 8.05 17.76 6.95
C ILE A 93 6.78 17.47 7.78
N LEU A 94 6.33 16.22 7.84
CA LEU A 94 5.15 15.81 8.60
C LEU A 94 5.49 15.47 10.05
N GLU A 95 6.77 15.33 10.41
CA GLU A 95 7.16 14.99 11.77
C GLU A 95 6.73 16.08 12.75
N GLY A 96 5.94 15.68 13.76
CA GLY A 96 5.45 16.61 14.76
C GLY A 96 4.33 17.55 14.28
N ALA A 97 3.84 17.43 13.04
CA ALA A 97 2.72 18.24 12.54
C ALA A 97 1.43 18.08 13.37
N ASN A 98 1.29 16.96 14.09
CA ASN A 98 0.18 16.69 14.99
C ASN A 98 0.49 16.96 16.48
N LYS A 99 1.64 17.56 16.81
CA LYS A 99 1.93 18.01 18.17
C LYS A 99 1.16 19.31 18.43
N LYS A 100 0.08 19.21 19.22
CA LYS A 100 -0.56 20.37 19.85
C LYS A 100 0.29 20.90 20.99
#